data_AF-A0A959X3D9-F1
#
_entry.id   AF-A0A959X3D9-F1
#
_cell.length_a   1.000
_cell.length_b   1.000
_cell.length_c   1.000
_cell.angle_alpha   90.00
_cell.angle_beta   90.00
_cell.angle_gamma   90.00
#
_symmetry.space_group_name_H-M   'P 1'
#
loop_
_entity.id
_entity.type
_entity.pdbx_description
1 polymer ?
#
loop_
_entity_poly.entity_id
_entity_poly.type
_entity_poly.pdbx_seq_one_letter_code
_entity_poly.pdbx_strand_id
1 'polypeptide(L)'
;MIIDRDGALLGRAPGLPDEAYLSDGLLTKRVVRASALAHLRPLPGQLLWDVGTGAGSIAVEWCRAADGARAIGVERRADRASRAL
;
A
#
# COMPACT_ATOMS: atom_id res chain seq x y z
N MET A 1 -3.11 12.72 6.40
CA MET A 1 -1.78 12.63 7.05
C MET A 1 -1.84 11.47 8.01
N ILE A 2 -0.84 10.57 8.04
CA ILE A 2 -0.80 9.43 8.98
C ILE A 2 0.31 9.69 9.98
N ILE A 3 0.11 9.28 11.23
CA ILE A 3 1.09 9.34 12.31
C ILE A 3 1.54 7.90 12.59
N ASP A 4 2.85 7.66 12.74
CA ASP A 4 3.35 6.36 13.18
C ASP A 4 3.10 6.11 14.67
N ARG A 5 3.54 4.96 15.19
CA ARG A 5 3.32 4.61 16.61
C ARG A 5 4.09 5.51 17.58
N ASP A 6 5.16 6.15 17.11
CA ASP A 6 6.03 7.02 17.89
C ASP A 6 5.64 8.51 17.78
N GLY A 7 4.55 8.81 17.07
CA GLY A 7 4.03 10.17 16.92
C GLY A 7 4.60 10.94 15.72
N ALA A 8 5.42 10.32 14.88
CA ALA A 8 6.02 11.00 13.73
C ALA A 8 5.04 11.11 12.56
N LEU A 9 5.04 12.29 11.91
CA LEU A 9 4.25 12.53 10.71
C LEU A 9 4.81 11.75 9.52
N LEU A 10 4.00 10.85 8.97
CA LEU A 10 4.32 10.12 7.74
C LEU A 10 3.76 10.86 6.53
N GLY A 11 4.67 11.30 5.67
CA GLY A 11 4.36 11.96 4.40
C GLY A 11 3.63 11.06 3.39
N ARG A 12 3.46 11.60 2.17
CA ARG A 12 2.84 10.87 1.04
C ARG A 12 3.83 10.04 0.23
N ALA A 13 5.13 10.19 0.48
CA ALA A 13 6.16 9.41 -0.20
C ALA A 13 6.01 7.92 0.13
N PRO A 14 6.22 7.01 -0.84
CA PRO A 14 6.17 5.59 -0.60
C PRO A 14 7.18 5.09 0.45
N GLY A 15 6.86 3.97 1.09
CA GLY A 15 7.69 3.31 2.09
C GLY A 15 7.22 3.52 3.52
N LEU A 16 5.93 3.32 3.80
CA LEU A 16 5.45 3.18 5.18
C LEU A 16 6.13 1.98 5.87
N PRO A 17 6.34 2.05 7.21
CA PRO A 17 6.85 0.92 8.00
C PRO A 17 6.02 -0.35 7.78
N ASP A 18 6.65 -1.52 7.85
CA ASP A 18 5.95 -2.79 7.62
C ASP A 18 4.88 -3.04 8.70
N GLU A 19 5.11 -2.50 9.90
CA GLU A 19 4.24 -2.56 11.07
C GLU A 19 2.95 -1.72 10.91
N ALA A 20 2.86 -0.92 9.83
CA ALA A 20 1.64 -0.21 9.46
C ALA A 20 0.59 -1.11 8.82
N TYR A 21 0.94 -2.35 8.45
CA TYR A 21 0.06 -3.28 7.73
C TYR A 21 -0.24 -4.53 8.56
N LEU A 22 -1.49 -4.99 8.53
CA LEU A 22 -1.89 -6.26 9.09
C LEU A 22 -1.51 -7.39 8.12
N SER A 23 -0.52 -8.20 8.49
CA SER A 23 -0.02 -9.31 7.65
C SER A 23 0.19 -10.61 8.44
N ASP A 24 0.18 -11.73 7.73
CA ASP A 24 0.55 -13.07 8.24
C ASP A 24 2.05 -13.37 8.09
N GLY A 25 2.88 -12.33 8.03
CA GLY A 25 4.31 -12.44 7.74
C GLY A 25 4.65 -12.40 6.25
N LEU A 26 3.66 -12.54 5.35
CA LEU A 26 3.85 -12.32 3.92
C LEU A 26 3.48 -10.88 3.54
N LEU A 27 4.50 -10.03 3.40
CA LEU A 27 4.37 -8.62 3.05
C LEU A 27 5.52 -8.21 2.14
N THR A 28 5.23 -7.45 1.08
CA THR A 28 6.27 -6.78 0.29
C THR A 28 7.05 -5.86 1.22
N LYS A 29 8.33 -6.14 1.45
CA LYS A 29 9.12 -5.36 2.41
C LYS A 29 9.23 -3.90 1.98
N ARG A 30 9.23 -3.00 2.97
CA ARG A 30 9.26 -1.54 2.80
C ARG A 30 10.07 -1.03 1.61
N VAL A 31 11.34 -1.43 1.49
CA VAL A 31 12.23 -0.95 0.41
C VAL A 31 11.76 -1.42 -0.97
N VAL A 32 11.30 -2.66 -1.07
CA VAL A 32 10.76 -3.22 -2.32
C VAL A 32 9.44 -2.53 -2.68
N ARG A 33 8.58 -2.23 -1.69
CA ARG A 33 7.33 -1.50 -1.89
C ARG A 33 7.57 -0.07 -2.38
N ALA A 34 8.51 0.64 -1.76
CA ALA A 34 8.89 1.99 -2.21
C ALA A 34 9.45 1.99 -3.64
N SER A 35 10.33 1.03 -3.95
CA SER A 35 10.85 0.85 -5.31
C SER A 35 9.73 0.55 -6.32
N ALA A 36 8.82 -0.36 -6.00
CA ALA A 36 7.70 -0.72 -6.86
C ALA A 36 6.84 0.51 -7.21
N LEU A 37 6.49 1.34 -6.22
CA LEU A 37 5.73 2.57 -6.49
C LEU A 37 6.52 3.59 -7.30
N ALA A 38 7.83 3.70 -7.10
CA ALA A 38 8.66 4.57 -7.93
C ALA A 38 8.64 4.16 -9.42
N HIS A 39 8.56 2.85 -9.71
CA HIS A 39 8.42 2.35 -11.08
C HIS A 39 7.00 2.50 -11.63
N LEU A 40 5.97 2.35 -10.79
CA LEU A 40 4.56 2.49 -11.18
C LEU A 40 4.14 3.95 -11.42
N ARG A 41 4.85 4.91 -10.81
CA ARG A 41 4.69 6.37 -11.03
C ARG A 41 3.22 6.84 -10.97
N PRO A 42 2.57 6.75 -9.80
CA PRO A 42 1.15 7.12 -9.65
C PRO A 42 0.91 8.57 -10.08
N LEU A 43 -0.12 8.80 -10.89
CA LEU A 43 -0.63 10.13 -11.24
C LEU A 43 -2.05 10.35 -10.70
N PRO A 44 -2.47 11.61 -10.50
CA PRO A 44 -3.79 11.92 -10.00
C PRO A 44 -4.91 11.25 -10.81
N GLY A 45 -5.90 10.71 -10.10
CA GLY A 45 -7.08 10.06 -10.71
C GLY A 45 -6.88 8.66 -11.30
N GLN A 46 -5.64 8.16 -11.38
CA GLN A 46 -5.36 6.86 -12.00
C GLN A 46 -5.90 5.68 -11.17
N LEU A 47 -6.17 4.57 -11.86
CA LEU A 47 -6.63 3.31 -11.28
C LEU A 47 -5.54 2.25 -11.39
N LEU A 48 -5.16 1.66 -10.24
CA LEU A 48 -4.29 0.49 -10.18
C LEU A 48 -5.12 -0.80 -10.06
N TRP A 49 -4.70 -1.84 -10.77
CA TRP A 49 -5.09 -3.22 -10.49
C TRP A 49 -3.97 -3.92 -9.73
N ASP A 50 -4.22 -4.24 -8.45
CA ASP A 50 -3.25 -4.89 -7.57
C ASP A 50 -3.59 -6.39 -7.48
N VAL A 51 -2.99 -7.17 -8.36
CA VAL A 51 -3.23 -8.63 -8.45
C VAL A 51 -2.35 -9.36 -7.45
N GLY A 52 -2.97 -10.14 -6.57
CA GLY A 52 -2.30 -10.72 -5.41
C GLY A 52 -2.11 -9.69 -4.29
N THR A 53 -3.15 -8.89 -4.01
CA THR A 53 -3.06 -7.73 -3.11
C THR A 53 -2.59 -8.09 -1.70
N GLY A 54 -2.82 -9.34 -1.24
CA GLY A 54 -2.39 -9.80 0.07
C GLY A 54 -2.90 -8.88 1.19
N ALA A 55 -1.97 -8.21 1.88
CA ALA A 55 -2.26 -7.22 2.93
C ALA A 55 -2.61 -5.81 2.41
N GLY A 56 -2.73 -5.62 1.10
CA GLY A 56 -3.11 -4.35 0.47
C GLY A 56 -2.02 -3.29 0.39
N SER A 57 -0.77 -3.59 0.79
CA SER A 57 0.23 -2.54 1.00
C SER A 57 0.58 -1.72 -0.25
N ILE A 58 0.62 -2.32 -1.43
CA ILE A 58 0.87 -1.59 -2.68
C ILE A 58 -0.34 -0.70 -3.03
N ALA A 59 -1.55 -1.24 -2.98
CA ALA A 59 -2.79 -0.51 -3.23
C ALA A 59 -2.96 0.69 -2.27
N VAL A 60 -2.69 0.52 -0.97
CA VAL A 60 -2.78 1.58 0.03
C VAL A 60 -1.78 2.70 -0.29
N GLU A 61 -0.52 2.36 -0.55
CA GLU A 61 0.48 3.40 -0.85
C GLU A 61 0.23 4.07 -2.21
N TRP A 62 -0.31 3.34 -3.20
CA TRP A 62 -0.74 3.92 -4.48
C TRP A 62 -1.79 5.01 -4.28
N CYS A 63 -2.86 4.71 -3.54
CA CYS A 63 -3.94 5.66 -3.25
C CYS A 63 -3.45 6.88 -2.45
N ARG A 64 -2.38 6.75 -1.67
CA ARG A 64 -1.77 7.85 -0.91
C ARG A 64 -0.84 8.74 -1.74
N ALA A 65 -0.21 8.17 -2.76
CA ALA A 65 0.86 8.82 -3.50
C ALA A 65 0.35 9.94 -4.44
N ALA A 66 -0.89 9.88 -4.90
CA ALA A 66 -1.47 10.88 -5.78
C ALA A 66 -2.95 11.15 -5.48
N ASP A 67 -3.39 12.41 -5.61
CA ASP A 67 -4.76 12.79 -5.29
C ASP A 67 -5.76 12.11 -6.23
N GLY A 68 -6.79 11.50 -5.65
CA GLY A 68 -7.82 10.77 -6.39
C GLY A 68 -7.35 9.46 -7.03
N ALA A 69 -6.12 9.01 -6.76
CA ALA A 69 -5.68 7.67 -7.16
C ALA A 69 -6.53 6.60 -6.46
N ARG A 70 -6.90 5.57 -7.20
CA ARG A 70 -7.76 4.46 -6.74
C ARG A 70 -7.07 3.13 -7.03
N ALA A 71 -7.41 2.10 -6.27
CA ALA A 71 -6.90 0.75 -6.50
C ALA A 71 -8.03 -0.28 -6.37
N ILE A 72 -7.95 -1.34 -7.17
CA ILE A 72 -8.74 -2.55 -7.04
C ILE A 72 -7.77 -3.67 -6.68
N GLY A 73 -7.90 -4.20 -5.46
CA GLY A 73 -7.16 -5.36 -5.01
C GLY A 73 -7.86 -6.65 -5.41
N VAL A 74 -7.12 -7.58 -6.03
CA VAL A 74 -7.61 -8.93 -6.35
C VAL A 74 -6.81 -9.93 -5.53
N GLU A 75 -7.49 -10.71 -4.69
CA GLU A 75 -6.88 -11.75 -3.87
C GLU A 75 -7.75 -13.00 -3.86
N ARG A 76 -7.11 -14.15 -4.00
CA ARG A 76 -7.78 -15.45 -4.05
C ARG A 76 -8.21 -15.90 -2.66
N ARG A 77 -7.40 -15.60 -1.65
CA ARG A 77 -7.60 -16.02 -0.26
C ARG A 77 -8.46 -15.00 0.49
N ALA A 78 -9.69 -15.40 0.81
CA ALA A 78 -10.63 -14.55 1.54
C ALA A 78 -10.07 -14.02 2.87
N ASP A 79 -9.29 -14.84 3.59
CA ASP A 79 -8.65 -14.47 4.86
C ASP A 79 -7.57 -13.39 4.72
N ARG A 80 -6.96 -13.27 3.54
CA ARG A 80 -6.00 -12.20 3.23
C ARG A 80 -6.70 -10.98 2.68
N ALA A 81 -7.68 -11.18 1.78
CA ALA A 81 -8.49 -10.10 1.23
C ALA A 81 -9.17 -9.27 2.33
N SER A 82 -9.64 -9.90 3.40
CA SER A 82 -10.26 -9.20 4.53
C SER A 82 -9.32 -8.31 5.34
N ARG A 83 -7.99 -8.42 5.15
CA ARG A 83 -6.97 -7.62 5.83
C ARG A 83 -6.50 -6.43 4.99
N ALA A 84 -6.84 -6.38 3.71
CA ALA A 84 -6.48 -5.31 2.80
C ALA A 84 -7.42 -4.09 2.99
N LEU A 85 -7.50 -3.61 4.24
CA LEU A 85 -8.34 -2.49 4.70
C LEU A 85 -7.45 -1.38 5.28
#